data_AF-A0A9X8VAC3-F1
#
_entry.id   AF-A0A9X8VAC3-F1
#
_cell.length_a   1.000
_cell.length_b   1.000
_cell.length_c   1.000
_cell.angle_alpha   90.00
_cell.angle_beta   90.00
_cell.angle_gamma   90.00
#
_symmetry.space_group_name_H-M   'P 1'
#
loop_
_entity.id
_entity.type
_entity.pdbx_description
1 polymer ?
#
loop_
_entity_poly.entity_id
_entity_poly.type
_entity_poly.pdbx_seq_one_letter_code
_entity_poly.pdbx_strand_id
1 'polypeptide(L)' 'MNTEASQDKTVSMTTGQRLRQAREQLGLSQQTVAERLCLK' A
#
# COMPACT_ATOMS: atom_id res chain seq x y z
N MET A 1 -4.45 2.78 -24.53
CA MET A 1 -3.95 1.63 -23.76
C MET A 1 -2.43 1.76 -23.74
N ASN A 2 -1.90 2.28 -22.63
CA ASN A 2 -0.51 2.33 -22.14
C ASN A 2 -0.41 3.60 -21.28
N THR A 3 -0.68 3.48 -19.99
CA THR A 3 -0.49 4.58 -19.05
C THR A 3 0.81 4.33 -18.33
N GLU A 4 1.91 4.71 -18.97
CA GLU A 4 3.19 4.89 -18.30
C GLU A 4 2.97 5.98 -17.23
N ALA A 5 2.72 5.55 -16.00
CA ALA A 5 2.55 6.43 -14.86
C ALA A 5 3.87 7.17 -14.65
N SER A 6 3.88 8.42 -15.11
CA SER A 6 4.96 9.39 -14.93
C SER A 6 5.64 9.19 -13.59
N GLN A 7 6.93 8.82 -13.62
CA GLN A 7 7.81 8.78 -12.43
C GLN A 7 8.15 10.22 -12.02
N ASP A 8 7.13 11.02 -11.75
CA ASP A 8 7.24 12.41 -11.33
C ASP A 8 7.41 12.45 -9.81
N LYS A 9 8.65 12.23 -9.38
CA LYS A 9 9.38 13.03 -8.38
C LYS A 9 8.58 13.63 -7.20
N THR A 10 7.67 12.87 -6.58
CA THR A 10 6.98 13.24 -5.33
C THR A 10 6.69 12.01 -4.47
N VAL A 11 7.72 11.35 -3.94
CA VAL A 11 7.51 10.37 -2.86
C VAL A 11 7.35 11.15 -1.54
N SER A 12 6.28 11.96 -1.44
CA SER A 12 5.86 12.59 -0.17
C SER A 12 5.56 11.52 0.90
N MET A 13 5.16 10.33 0.44
CA MET A 13 4.90 9.15 1.24
C MET A 13 5.62 7.96 0.63
N THR A 14 6.47 7.33 1.43
CA THR A 14 7.14 6.07 1.10
C THR A 14 6.12 4.99 0.75
N THR A 15 6.55 3.96 0.02
CA THR A 15 5.71 2.79 -0.29
C THR A 15 5.09 2.18 0.97
N GLY A 16 5.86 2.11 2.07
CA GLY A 16 5.37 1.63 3.37
C GLY A 16 4.29 2.53 3.98
N GLN A 17 4.41 3.85 3.85
CA GLN A 17 3.37 4.79 4.32
C GLN A 17 2.07 4.64 3.54
N ARG A 18 2.15 4.50 2.20
CA ARG A 18 0.96 4.26 1.37
C ARG A 18 0.27 2.95 1.75
N LEU A 19 1.05 1.89 1.94
CA LEU A 19 0.52 0.59 2.36
C LEU A 19 -0.15 0.67 3.73
N ARG A 20 0.47 1.38 4.69
CA ARG A 20 -0.11 1.62 6.01
C ARG A 20 -1.42 2.40 5.94
N GLN A 21 -1.46 3.49 5.16
CA GLN A 21 -2.68 4.28 4.99
C GLN A 21 -3.80 3.46 4.35
N ALA A 22 -3.51 2.69 3.31
CA ALA A 22 -4.49 1.81 2.68
C ALA A 22 -5.02 0.75 3.68
N ARG A 23 -4.13 0.15 4.47
CA ARG A 23 -4.53 -0.77 5.56
C ARG A 23 -5.49 -0.10 6.54
N GLU A 24 -5.16 1.12 6.99
CA GLU A 24 -5.98 1.88 7.96
C GLU A 24 -7.32 2.32 7.39
N GLN A 25 -7.36 2.78 6.13
CA GLN A 25 -8.61 3.15 5.44
C GLN A 25 -9.56 1.96 5.27
N LEU A 26 -9.01 0.76 5.08
CA LEU A 26 -9.78 -0.48 5.00
C LEU A 26 -10.16 -1.02 6.40
N GLY A 27 -9.75 -0.37 7.49
CA GLY A 27 -9.99 -0.83 8.86
C GLY A 27 -9.30 -2.15 9.20
N LEU A 28 -8.28 -2.55 8.42
CA LEU A 28 -7.64 -3.85 8.57
C LEU A 28 -6.54 -3.80 9.63
N SER A 29 -6.43 -4.84 10.45
CA SER A 29 -5.29 -5.02 11.34
C SER A 29 -4.07 -5.57 10.59
N GLN A 30 -2.87 -5.48 11.16
CA GLN A 30 -1.69 -6.12 10.56
C GLN A 30 -1.84 -7.65 10.45
N GLN A 31 -2.46 -8.28 11.45
CA GLN A 31 -2.76 -9.72 11.45
C GLN A 31 -3.67 -10.09 10.28
N THR A 32 -4.75 -9.34 10.09
CA THR A 32 -5.69 -9.56 8.98
C THR A 32 -5.05 -9.38 7.61
N VAL A 33 -4.11 -8.44 7.47
CA VAL A 33 -3.33 -8.30 6.22
C VAL A 33 -2.39 -9.48 6.04
N ALA A 34 -1.68 -9.92 7.08
CA ALA A 34 -0.80 -11.09 7.02
C ALA A 34 -1.56 -12.37 6.64
N GLU A 35 -2.73 -12.59 7.23
CA GLU A 35 -3.63 -13.71 6.91
C GLU A 35 -4.08 -13.66 5.44
N ARG A 36 -4.51 -12.50 4.93
CA ARG A 36 -4.93 -12.33 3.53
C ARG A 36 -3.78 -12.52 2.53
N LEU A 37 -2.57 -12.17 2.93
CA LEU A 37 -1.38 -12.32 2.13
C LEU A 37 -0.71 -13.69 2.34
N CYS A 38 -1.29 -14.57 3.16
CA CYS A 38 -0.72 -15.87 3.55
C CYS A 38 0.73 -15.77 4.05
N LEU A 39 1.05 -14.68 4.75
CA LEU A 39 2.35 -14.46 5.39
C LEU A 39 2.34 -15.22 6.71
N LYS A 40 2.95 -16.41 6.71
CA LYS A 40 3.16 -17.25 7.90
C LYS A 40 4.35 -16.76 8.74
#